data_AF-A0A965BXY3-F1
#
_entry.id   AF-A0A965BXY3-F1
#
_cell.length_a   1.000
_cell.length_b   1.000
_cell.length_c   1.000
_cell.angle_alpha   90.00
_cell.angle_beta   90.00
_cell.angle_gamma   90.00
#
_symmetry.space_group_name_H-M   'P 1'
#
loop_
_entity.id
_entity.type
_entity.pdbx_description
1 polymer ?
#
loop_
_entity_poly.entity_id
_entity_poly.type
_entity_poly.pdbx_seq_one_letter_code
_entity_poly.pdbx_strand_id
1 'polypeptide(L)'
;MAFVTRFRAWPAFWSCAPRVSAMPLAEATNNPKAVPDFLRLVGTELWASRLADLGQRAQSSAFLGRATQHRHALEFALARAARGAAQGSAERRALRFAAEAVQLAKNLPESPRAKLRALITEGLSGEATLIPLFHLLRSAALYRAQGFEVRFSGLAEDSAHDLTISRGGAVAEVVCETLSAEEGRPVQRGHWYALMDSVNPELQTWLAAHPGRYVLRMTLPEGLAGPDKAAELQRRIMAMLAAEKRQDSSADAVLKLDPLVLAGAQADPLPGRLRQQFGPEAHLAVTGDPAGGSVFVLAARAGQENS
;
A
#
# COMPACT_ATOMS: atom_id res chain seq x y z
N MET A 1 -0.41 2.83 -4.22
CA MET A 1 -1.24 3.99 -3.82
C MET A 1 -1.16 4.99 -4.95
N ALA A 2 -2.30 5.44 -5.46
CA ALA A 2 -2.34 6.49 -6.47
C ALA A 2 -2.59 7.83 -5.76
N PHE A 3 -1.86 8.86 -6.17
CA PHE A 3 -2.04 10.22 -5.66
C PHE A 3 -2.84 11.01 -6.70
N VAL A 4 -3.97 11.56 -6.32
CA VAL A 4 -4.80 12.38 -7.22
C VAL A 4 -4.92 13.76 -6.62
N THR A 5 -4.55 14.76 -7.41
CA THR A 5 -4.72 16.17 -7.04
C THR A 5 -5.75 16.78 -7.98
N ARG A 6 -6.92 17.14 -7.43
CA ARG A 6 -7.99 17.79 -8.20
C ARG A 6 -7.90 19.30 -8.03
N PHE A 7 -8.12 20.03 -9.12
CA PHE A 7 -8.05 21.49 -9.17
C PHE A 7 -9.44 22.08 -9.37
N ARG A 8 -9.76 23.11 -8.60
CA ARG A 8 -10.79 24.09 -8.95
C ARG A 8 -10.08 25.43 -9.17
N ALA A 9 -9.96 25.82 -10.44
CA ALA A 9 -9.23 27.01 -10.85
C ALA A 9 -10.18 28.09 -11.38
N TRP A 10 -9.91 29.36 -11.06
CA TRP A 10 -10.58 30.51 -11.67
C TRP A 10 -9.95 30.88 -13.03
N PRO A 11 -10.67 31.57 -13.94
CA PRO A 11 -10.37 31.61 -15.38
C PRO A 11 -8.96 32.06 -15.79
N ALA A 12 -8.23 32.77 -14.94
CA ALA A 12 -6.88 33.28 -15.22
C ALA A 12 -5.74 32.23 -15.05
N PHE A 13 -6.02 31.01 -14.60
CA PHE A 13 -4.99 30.04 -14.19
C PHE A 13 -4.31 29.28 -15.35
N TRP A 14 -4.91 29.25 -16.54
CA TRP A 14 -4.54 28.33 -17.62
C TRP A 14 -3.31 28.74 -18.43
N SER A 15 -2.85 29.99 -18.34
CA SER A 15 -1.63 30.47 -19.02
C SER A 15 -0.33 30.07 -18.31
N CYS A 16 -0.43 29.34 -17.17
CA CYS A 16 0.69 28.98 -16.30
C CYS A 16 0.89 27.46 -16.12
N ALA A 17 0.34 26.62 -17.01
CA ALA A 17 0.50 25.17 -16.93
C ALA A 17 1.99 24.76 -17.02
N PRO A 18 2.54 24.01 -16.04
CA PRO A 18 3.97 23.71 -15.99
C PRO A 18 4.36 22.59 -16.99
N ARG A 19 5.49 22.79 -17.68
CA ARG A 19 6.27 21.67 -18.24
C ARG A 19 6.75 20.81 -17.08
N VAL A 20 6.40 19.52 -17.09
CA VAL A 20 6.87 18.55 -16.11
C VAL A 20 8.35 18.24 -16.37
N SER A 21 9.25 19.11 -15.88
CA SER A 21 10.63 18.73 -15.61
C SER A 21 10.71 18.22 -14.18
N ALA A 22 11.25 17.02 -13.99
CA ALA A 22 11.54 16.46 -12.67
C ALA A 22 12.61 17.32 -11.98
N MET A 23 12.19 18.41 -11.33
CA MET A 23 13.09 19.24 -10.54
C MET A 23 13.35 18.57 -9.18
N PRO A 24 14.61 18.51 -8.73
CA PRO A 24 14.94 17.97 -7.42
C PRO A 24 14.33 18.86 -6.34
N LEU A 25 13.48 18.28 -5.50
CA LEU A 25 13.15 18.85 -4.20
C LEU A 25 14.47 19.17 -3.49
N ALA A 26 14.64 20.41 -3.04
CA ALA A 26 15.87 20.93 -2.41
C ALA A 26 16.52 19.94 -1.43
N GLU A 27 17.85 19.91 -1.44
CA GLU A 27 18.66 18.98 -0.64
C GLU A 27 18.33 19.05 0.85
N ALA A 28 18.29 17.87 1.48
CA ALA A 28 17.84 17.71 2.85
C ALA A 28 18.79 18.38 3.84
N THR A 29 18.25 19.23 4.72
CA THR A 29 18.85 19.41 6.03
C THR A 29 18.68 18.10 6.80
N ASN A 30 19.76 17.34 6.95
CA ASN A 30 19.85 16.19 7.85
C ASN A 30 19.72 16.69 9.30
N ASN A 31 18.52 17.12 9.71
CA ASN A 31 18.28 17.52 11.09
C ASN A 31 18.02 16.26 11.92
N PRO A 32 18.96 15.81 12.76
CA PRO A 32 18.78 14.61 13.57
C PRO A 32 17.64 14.74 14.59
N LYS A 33 17.21 15.97 14.90
CA LYS A 33 16.08 16.25 15.82
C LYS A 33 14.70 16.15 15.14
N ALA A 34 14.63 16.03 13.82
CA ALA A 34 13.35 15.99 13.09
C ALA A 34 12.44 14.85 13.54
N VAL A 35 12.98 13.64 13.74
CA VAL A 35 12.16 12.51 14.23
C VAL A 35 11.77 12.70 15.69
N PRO A 36 12.69 12.93 16.64
CA PRO A 36 12.29 13.19 18.03
C PRO A 36 11.24 14.30 18.18
N ASP A 37 11.36 15.38 17.40
CA ASP A 37 10.40 16.49 17.44
C ASP A 37 9.04 16.11 16.84
N PHE A 38 9.02 15.34 15.76
CA PHE A 38 7.78 14.81 15.18
C PHE A 38 7.11 13.82 16.14
N LEU A 39 7.88 12.92 16.77
CA LEU A 39 7.36 11.99 17.76
C LEU A 39 6.80 12.71 18.99
N ARG A 40 7.37 13.86 19.37
CA ARG A 40 6.83 14.70 20.44
C ARG A 40 5.51 15.40 20.04
N LEU A 41 5.33 15.70 18.76
CA LEU A 41 4.06 16.23 18.24
C LEU A 41 2.94 15.17 18.30
N VAL A 42 3.30 13.90 18.07
CA VAL A 42 2.40 12.73 18.11
C VAL A 42 2.03 12.34 19.54
N GLY A 43 3.01 12.37 20.46
CA GLY A 43 2.95 11.69 21.74
C GLY A 43 3.75 10.37 21.68
N THR A 44 4.74 10.24 22.56
CA THR A 44 5.67 9.11 22.54
C THR A 44 5.01 7.77 22.83
N GLU A 45 3.98 7.76 23.68
CA GLU A 45 3.23 6.55 24.03
C GLU A 45 2.39 6.05 22.87
N LEU A 46 1.65 6.94 22.20
CA LEU A 46 0.86 6.60 21.00
C LEU A 46 1.75 6.02 19.91
N TRP A 47 2.90 6.65 19.66
CA TRP A 47 3.87 6.16 18.69
C TRP A 47 4.43 4.79 19.07
N ALA A 48 4.82 4.60 20.33
CA ALA A 48 5.37 3.32 20.81
C ALA A 48 4.32 2.20 20.71
N SER A 49 3.08 2.47 21.14
CA SER A 49 1.95 1.54 21.02
C SER A 49 1.70 1.17 19.57
N ARG A 50 1.67 2.16 18.67
CA ARG A 50 1.48 1.93 17.23
C ARG A 50 2.58 1.06 16.63
N LEU A 51 3.85 1.33 16.95
CA LEU A 51 4.96 0.51 16.44
C LEU A 51 4.95 -0.92 17.01
N ALA A 52 4.50 -1.11 18.25
CA ALA A 52 4.36 -2.43 18.83
C ALA A 52 3.27 -3.25 18.11
N ASP A 53 2.10 -2.64 17.89
CA ASP A 53 0.99 -3.23 17.12
C ASP A 53 1.44 -3.62 15.70
N LEU A 54 2.00 -2.66 14.95
CA LEU A 54 2.49 -2.91 13.60
C LEU A 54 3.62 -3.96 13.58
N GLY A 55 4.49 -3.96 14.59
CA GLY A 55 5.55 -4.95 14.74
C GLY A 55 5.00 -6.36 14.93
N GLN A 56 4.02 -6.54 15.82
CA GLN A 56 3.35 -7.82 16.04
C GLN A 56 2.64 -8.31 14.77
N ARG A 57 1.91 -7.43 14.10
CA ARG A 57 1.20 -7.75 12.84
C ARG A 57 2.16 -8.05 11.68
N ALA A 58 3.30 -7.38 11.62
CA ALA A 58 4.32 -7.66 10.61
C ALA A 58 5.00 -9.03 10.81
N GLN A 59 4.94 -9.57 12.03
CA GLN A 59 5.53 -10.86 12.41
C GLN A 59 4.51 -12.01 12.46
N SER A 60 3.21 -11.72 12.35
CA SER A 60 2.16 -12.72 12.56
C SER A 60 2.18 -13.87 11.55
N SER A 61 2.55 -13.59 10.31
CA SER A 61 2.57 -14.58 9.22
C SER A 61 3.34 -14.09 8.00
N ALA A 62 3.65 -15.01 7.07
CA ALA A 62 4.53 -14.73 5.94
C ALA A 62 3.91 -13.77 4.91
N PHE A 63 2.62 -13.89 4.61
CA PHE A 63 1.97 -13.06 3.59
C PHE A 63 1.36 -11.79 4.17
N LEU A 64 0.53 -11.89 5.22
CA LEU A 64 -0.05 -10.72 5.89
C LEU A 64 1.02 -9.85 6.56
N GLY A 65 2.10 -10.44 7.09
CA GLY A 65 3.22 -9.68 7.63
C GLY A 65 3.87 -8.78 6.58
N ARG A 66 4.13 -9.31 5.37
CA ARG A 66 4.61 -8.52 4.22
C ARG A 66 3.61 -7.47 3.76
N ALA A 67 2.31 -7.78 3.80
CA ALA A 67 1.25 -6.83 3.49
C ALA A 67 1.29 -5.62 4.43
N THR A 68 1.39 -5.89 5.73
CA THR A 68 1.50 -4.89 6.80
C THR A 68 2.73 -4.03 6.59
N GLN A 69 3.89 -4.64 6.31
CA GLN A 69 5.13 -3.91 6.01
C GLN A 69 5.00 -2.98 4.81
N HIS A 70 4.29 -3.40 3.76
CA HIS A 70 4.07 -2.56 2.57
C HIS A 70 3.08 -1.43 2.83
N ARG A 71 1.95 -1.72 3.50
CA ARG A 71 0.91 -0.73 3.82
C ARG A 71 1.45 0.37 4.72
N HIS A 72 2.20 -0.02 5.75
CA HIS A 72 2.76 0.88 6.75
C HIS A 72 4.25 1.18 6.52
N ALA A 73 4.69 1.15 5.27
CA ALA A 73 6.09 1.34 4.91
C ALA A 73 6.64 2.68 5.37
N LEU A 74 5.79 3.71 5.42
CA LEU A 74 6.15 5.05 5.90
C LEU A 74 6.45 5.05 7.40
N GLU A 75 5.59 4.44 8.20
CA GLU A 75 5.73 4.31 9.65
C GLU A 75 6.98 3.50 9.99
N PHE A 76 7.21 2.39 9.29
CA PHE A 76 8.45 1.62 9.43
C PHE A 76 9.69 2.42 8.99
N ALA A 77 9.60 3.24 7.95
CA ALA A 77 10.70 4.10 7.53
C ALA A 77 11.02 5.18 8.59
N LEU A 78 10.00 5.81 9.18
CA LEU A 78 10.16 6.75 10.28
C LEU A 78 10.75 6.07 11.52
N ALA A 79 10.32 4.85 11.85
CA ALA A 79 10.85 4.07 12.97
C ALA A 79 12.33 3.72 12.77
N ARG A 80 12.73 3.29 11.57
CA ARG A 80 14.15 3.05 11.23
C ARG A 80 14.95 4.33 11.32
N ALA A 81 14.40 5.43 10.81
CA ALA A 81 15.06 6.73 10.85
C ALA A 81 15.24 7.25 12.28
N ALA A 82 14.26 7.01 13.18
CA ALA A 82 14.35 7.34 14.61
C ALA A 82 15.53 6.66 15.31
N ARG A 83 15.89 5.45 14.86
CA ARG A 83 16.99 4.65 15.41
C ARG A 83 18.35 4.98 14.79
N GLY A 84 18.45 6.03 13.96
CA GLY A 84 19.67 6.42 13.27
C GLY A 84 19.99 5.62 12.00
N ALA A 85 19.06 4.79 11.51
CA ALA A 85 19.27 3.90 10.37
C ALA A 85 18.75 4.46 9.02
N ALA A 86 18.62 5.79 8.88
CA ALA A 86 18.09 6.43 7.67
C ALA A 86 19.09 6.43 6.50
N GLN A 87 19.37 5.24 5.96
CA GLN A 87 20.40 5.04 4.92
C GLN A 87 19.82 5.17 3.50
N GLY A 88 18.51 4.98 3.32
CA GLY A 88 17.84 5.01 2.02
C GLY A 88 17.17 6.35 1.67
N SER A 89 16.85 6.51 0.39
CA SER A 89 16.18 7.70 -0.15
C SER A 89 14.74 7.84 0.36
N ALA A 90 14.08 6.72 0.68
CA ALA A 90 12.75 6.69 1.27
C ALA A 90 12.76 7.21 2.72
N GLU A 91 13.69 6.74 3.57
CA GLU A 91 13.83 7.25 4.94
C GLU A 91 14.13 8.76 4.93
N ARG A 92 15.07 9.22 4.09
CA ARG A 92 15.37 10.66 3.96
C ARG A 92 14.15 11.49 3.56
N ARG A 93 13.31 10.96 2.66
CA ARG A 93 12.08 11.62 2.23
C ARG A 93 11.05 11.66 3.36
N ALA A 94 10.87 10.56 4.09
CA ALA A 94 10.00 10.51 5.26
C ALA A 94 10.44 11.51 6.34
N LEU A 95 11.75 11.56 6.61
CA LEU A 95 12.35 12.52 7.54
C LEU A 95 12.04 13.97 7.20
N ARG A 96 12.15 14.33 5.91
CA ARG A 96 11.85 15.69 5.46
C ARG A 96 10.40 16.07 5.72
N PHE A 97 9.45 15.20 5.39
CA PHE A 97 8.04 15.48 5.63
C PHE A 97 7.70 15.49 7.13
N ALA A 98 8.34 14.66 7.95
CA ALA A 98 8.24 14.76 9.40
C ALA A 98 8.75 16.12 9.93
N ALA A 99 9.88 16.62 9.40
CA ALA A 99 10.38 17.95 9.73
C ALA A 99 9.43 19.08 9.27
N GLU A 100 8.85 18.96 8.09
CA GLU A 100 7.86 19.91 7.58
C GLU A 100 6.60 19.95 8.47
N ALA A 101 6.13 18.79 8.95
CA ALA A 101 5.00 18.72 9.89
C ALA A 101 5.32 19.45 11.21
N VAL A 102 6.53 19.28 11.74
CA VAL A 102 6.99 19.99 12.95
C VAL A 102 7.06 21.50 12.72
N GLN A 103 7.62 21.94 11.60
CA GLN A 103 7.69 23.38 11.28
C GLN A 103 6.31 23.99 11.07
N LEU A 104 5.42 23.26 10.40
CA LEU A 104 4.03 23.66 10.26
C LEU A 104 3.37 23.83 11.63
N ALA A 105 3.50 22.83 12.52
CA ALA A 105 2.94 22.89 13.86
C ALA A 105 3.42 24.10 14.66
N LYS A 106 4.71 24.46 14.56
CA LYS A 106 5.30 25.63 15.24
C LYS A 106 4.67 26.94 14.77
N ASN A 107 4.37 27.05 13.48
CA ASN A 107 3.87 28.28 12.86
C ASN A 107 2.33 28.39 12.85
N LEU A 108 1.62 27.30 13.14
CA LEU A 108 0.17 27.30 13.22
C LEU A 108 -0.32 27.90 14.56
N PRO A 109 -1.43 28.65 14.56
CA PRO A 109 -2.19 28.97 15.78
C PRO A 109 -2.69 27.71 16.48
N GLU A 110 -3.15 27.84 17.73
CA GLU A 110 -3.51 26.71 18.58
C GLU A 110 -4.58 25.79 17.97
N SER A 111 -5.68 26.33 17.46
CA SER A 111 -6.78 25.53 16.88
C SER A 111 -6.34 24.74 15.63
N PRO A 112 -5.72 25.35 14.59
CA PRO A 112 -5.17 24.61 13.46
C PRO A 112 -4.07 23.61 13.83
N ARG A 113 -3.26 23.92 14.86
CA ARG A 113 -2.26 23.00 15.40
C ARG A 113 -2.91 21.77 16.05
N ALA A 114 -4.04 21.95 16.74
CA ALA A 114 -4.81 20.84 17.30
C ALA A 114 -5.39 19.96 16.19
N LYS A 115 -5.91 20.53 15.09
CA LYS A 115 -6.35 19.77 13.91
C LYS A 115 -5.22 18.96 13.28
N LEU A 116 -4.03 19.56 13.12
CA LEU A 116 -2.85 18.83 12.65
C LEU A 116 -2.51 17.63 13.55
N ARG A 117 -2.57 17.79 14.88
CA ARG A 117 -2.37 16.68 15.82
C ARG A 117 -3.43 15.59 15.66
N ALA A 118 -4.70 15.98 15.50
CA ALA A 118 -5.80 15.03 15.28
C ALA A 118 -5.57 14.18 14.01
N LEU A 119 -5.15 14.79 12.90
CA LEU A 119 -4.82 14.06 11.66
C LEU A 119 -3.66 13.07 11.85
N ILE A 120 -2.66 13.44 12.64
CA ILE A 120 -1.56 12.54 12.99
C ILE A 120 -2.08 11.36 13.81
N THR A 121 -2.89 11.62 14.83
CA THR A 121 -3.47 10.58 15.69
C THR A 121 -4.36 9.62 14.91
N GLU A 122 -5.21 10.15 14.03
CA GLU A 122 -6.06 9.37 13.13
C GLU A 122 -5.21 8.48 12.23
N GLY A 123 -4.18 9.04 11.58
CA GLY A 123 -3.27 8.29 10.71
C GLY A 123 -2.47 7.19 11.43
N LEU A 124 -2.40 7.21 12.76
CA LEU A 124 -1.73 6.21 13.59
C LEU A 124 -2.70 5.21 14.24
N SER A 125 -3.99 5.26 13.89
CA SER A 125 -5.02 4.41 14.50
C SER A 125 -5.51 3.33 13.53
N GLY A 126 -5.74 2.11 14.03
CA GLY A 126 -6.32 1.00 13.27
C GLY A 126 -5.58 0.72 11.95
N GLU A 127 -6.33 0.67 10.84
CA GLU A 127 -5.78 0.45 9.48
C GLU A 127 -5.35 1.74 8.76
N ALA A 128 -5.52 2.90 9.39
CA ALA A 128 -5.12 4.18 8.82
C ALA A 128 -3.59 4.28 8.72
N THR A 129 -3.14 5.26 7.93
CA THR A 129 -1.71 5.48 7.68
C THR A 129 -1.39 6.97 7.71
N LEU A 130 -0.12 7.31 7.88
CA LEU A 130 0.37 8.70 7.76
C LEU A 130 0.44 9.19 6.30
N ILE A 131 0.10 8.36 5.31
CA ILE A 131 0.22 8.71 3.90
C ILE A 131 -0.60 9.94 3.50
N PRO A 132 -1.88 10.12 3.91
CA PRO A 132 -2.66 11.31 3.55
C PRO A 132 -1.99 12.62 4.01
N LEU A 133 -1.54 12.67 5.27
CA LEU A 133 -0.81 13.82 5.79
C LEU A 133 0.51 14.06 5.04
N PHE A 134 1.28 13.00 4.78
CA PHE A 134 2.55 13.15 4.06
C PHE A 134 2.34 13.52 2.59
N HIS A 135 1.21 13.12 2.00
CA HIS A 135 0.80 13.56 0.67
C HIS A 135 0.48 15.04 0.67
N LEU A 136 -0.30 15.54 1.64
CA LEU A 136 -0.60 16.96 1.82
C LEU A 136 0.68 17.81 1.91
N LEU A 137 1.62 17.40 2.78
CA LEU A 137 2.90 18.10 2.95
C LEU A 137 3.74 18.08 1.66
N ARG A 138 3.80 16.92 0.99
CA ARG A 138 4.45 16.78 -0.31
C ARG A 138 3.86 17.72 -1.36
N SER A 139 2.54 17.78 -1.48
CA SER A 139 1.86 18.64 -2.43
C SER A 139 2.16 20.11 -2.15
N ALA A 140 2.08 20.54 -0.89
CA ALA A 140 2.47 21.89 -0.49
C ALA A 140 3.93 22.21 -0.84
N ALA A 141 4.87 21.31 -0.58
CA ALA A 141 6.28 21.49 -0.92
C ALA A 141 6.50 21.62 -2.44
N LEU A 142 5.79 20.83 -3.25
CA LEU A 142 5.86 20.92 -4.71
C LEU A 142 5.36 22.26 -5.24
N TYR A 143 4.24 22.78 -4.72
CA TYR A 143 3.73 24.10 -5.12
C TYR A 143 4.67 25.24 -4.69
N ARG A 144 5.23 25.18 -3.47
CA ARG A 144 6.25 26.15 -3.05
C ARG A 144 7.47 26.15 -3.96
N ALA A 145 7.94 24.97 -4.35
CA ALA A 145 9.07 24.83 -5.28
C ALA A 145 8.77 25.41 -6.67
N GLN A 146 7.49 25.49 -7.05
CA GLN A 146 7.03 26.15 -8.27
C GLN A 146 6.76 27.66 -8.10
N GLY A 147 7.10 28.24 -6.94
CA GLY A 147 6.95 29.67 -6.66
C GLY A 147 5.52 30.09 -6.28
N PHE A 148 4.66 29.15 -5.88
CA PHE A 148 3.37 29.49 -5.28
C PHE A 148 3.52 29.79 -3.79
N GLU A 149 2.81 30.79 -3.31
CA GLU A 149 2.45 30.88 -1.91
C GLU A 149 1.44 29.78 -1.57
N VAL A 150 1.59 29.13 -0.42
CA VAL A 150 0.76 27.97 -0.04
C VAL A 150 0.20 28.16 1.37
N ARG A 151 -1.13 28.13 1.49
CA ARG A 151 -1.88 28.14 2.75
C ARG A 151 -2.57 26.80 2.97
N PHE A 152 -2.53 26.27 4.20
CA PHE A 152 -3.23 25.05 4.58
C PHE A 152 -4.67 25.37 5.01
N SER A 153 -5.52 25.75 4.06
CA SER A 153 -6.90 26.16 4.32
C SER A 153 -7.74 25.09 5.02
N GLY A 154 -7.52 23.80 4.74
CA GLY A 154 -8.20 22.71 5.44
C GLY A 154 -7.86 22.64 6.93
N LEU A 155 -6.66 23.08 7.33
CA LEU A 155 -6.27 23.18 8.74
C LEU A 155 -6.73 24.49 9.38
N ALA A 156 -6.74 25.60 8.63
CA ALA A 156 -6.94 26.93 9.18
C ALA A 156 -8.42 27.34 9.27
N GLU A 157 -9.23 26.99 8.26
CA GLU A 157 -10.53 27.64 7.99
C GLU A 157 -11.69 26.64 7.85
N ASP A 158 -11.45 25.35 8.14
CA ASP A 158 -12.44 24.27 7.97
C ASP A 158 -12.99 24.20 6.53
N SER A 159 -12.10 24.39 5.56
CA SER A 159 -12.44 24.39 4.14
C SER A 159 -12.69 22.98 3.59
N ALA A 160 -13.47 22.89 2.50
CA ALA A 160 -13.64 21.67 1.71
C ALA A 160 -12.39 21.27 0.88
N HIS A 161 -11.34 22.09 0.90
CA HIS A 161 -10.06 21.85 0.23
C HIS A 161 -8.89 21.98 1.20
N ASP A 162 -7.81 21.26 0.93
CA ASP A 162 -6.67 21.18 1.84
C ASP A 162 -5.75 22.40 1.74
N LEU A 163 -5.46 22.83 0.51
CA LEU A 163 -4.52 23.92 0.23
C LEU A 163 -5.15 25.01 -0.63
N THR A 164 -4.84 26.26 -0.31
CA THR A 164 -5.01 27.39 -1.23
C THR A 164 -3.63 27.80 -1.72
N ILE A 165 -3.46 27.88 -3.03
CA ILE A 165 -2.20 28.30 -3.65
C ILE A 165 -2.40 29.61 -4.42
N SER A 166 -1.41 30.50 -4.36
CA SER A 166 -1.47 31.79 -5.06
C SER A 166 -0.14 32.17 -5.71
N ARG A 167 -0.21 32.76 -6.91
CA ARG A 167 0.96 33.32 -7.62
C ARG A 167 0.50 34.37 -8.63
N GLY A 168 1.12 35.55 -8.60
CA GLY A 168 0.83 36.62 -9.57
C GLY A 168 -0.64 37.04 -9.62
N GLY A 169 -1.32 37.08 -8.47
CA GLY A 169 -2.76 37.41 -8.36
C GLY A 169 -3.72 36.25 -8.70
N ALA A 170 -3.23 35.14 -9.26
CA ALA A 170 -4.04 33.95 -9.48
C ALA A 170 -4.14 33.12 -8.19
N VAL A 171 -5.32 32.56 -7.93
CA VAL A 171 -5.62 31.71 -6.76
C VAL A 171 -6.24 30.39 -7.24
N ALA A 172 -5.85 29.28 -6.63
CA ALA A 172 -6.47 27.97 -6.85
C ALA A 172 -6.67 27.21 -5.53
N GLU A 173 -7.75 26.43 -5.50
CA GLU A 173 -8.10 25.50 -4.44
C GLU A 173 -7.62 24.09 -4.83
N VAL A 174 -6.99 23.40 -3.89
CA VAL A 174 -6.37 22.10 -4.11
C VAL A 174 -6.84 21.09 -3.08
N VAL A 175 -7.36 19.97 -3.57
CA VAL A 175 -7.70 18.78 -2.77
C VAL A 175 -6.63 17.71 -2.97
N CYS A 176 -6.05 17.24 -1.87
CA CYS A 176 -4.98 16.25 -1.79
C CYS A 176 -5.54 14.87 -1.44
N GLU A 177 -6.22 14.23 -2.39
CA GLU A 177 -6.79 12.91 -2.19
C GLU A 177 -5.74 11.80 -2.33
N THR A 178 -5.76 10.85 -1.40
CA THR A 178 -5.03 9.60 -1.53
C THR A 178 -5.99 8.46 -1.78
N LEU A 179 -5.81 7.76 -2.90
CA LEU A 179 -6.60 6.57 -3.22
C LEU A 179 -5.78 5.32 -2.90
N SER A 180 -6.38 4.41 -2.14
CA SER A 180 -5.79 3.10 -1.92
C SER A 180 -5.71 2.36 -3.25
N ALA A 181 -4.61 1.63 -3.48
CA ALA A 181 -4.50 0.78 -4.67
C ALA A 181 -5.45 -0.43 -4.62
N GLU A 182 -6.06 -0.68 -3.45
CA GLU A 182 -6.99 -1.77 -3.17
C GLU A 182 -8.46 -1.34 -3.27
N GLU A 183 -8.73 -0.04 -3.25
CA GLU A 183 -10.09 0.47 -3.31
C GLU A 183 -10.71 0.17 -4.68
N GLY A 184 -11.89 -0.43 -4.68
CA GLY A 184 -12.57 -0.90 -5.90
C GLY A 184 -12.00 -2.18 -6.50
N ARG A 185 -10.93 -2.79 -5.95
CA ARG A 185 -10.45 -4.09 -6.44
C ARG A 185 -11.34 -5.23 -5.93
N PRO A 186 -11.84 -6.12 -6.81
CA PRO A 186 -12.65 -7.26 -6.38
C PRO A 186 -11.87 -8.27 -5.54
N VAL A 187 -10.59 -8.48 -5.83
CA VAL A 187 -9.67 -9.29 -5.02
C VAL A 187 -8.75 -8.34 -4.27
N GLN A 188 -9.07 -8.04 -3.02
CA GLN A 188 -8.22 -7.20 -2.20
C GLN A 188 -6.99 -8.00 -1.75
N ARG A 189 -5.82 -7.40 -1.87
CA ARG A 189 -4.51 -7.96 -1.52
C ARG A 189 -4.43 -8.42 -0.07
N GLY A 190 -5.09 -7.71 0.84
CA GLY A 190 -5.20 -8.12 2.25
C GLY A 190 -5.89 -9.48 2.41
N HIS A 191 -7.08 -9.64 1.82
CA HIS A 191 -7.82 -10.90 1.85
C HIS A 191 -7.11 -12.02 1.08
N TRP A 192 -6.48 -11.69 -0.04
CA TRP A 192 -5.63 -12.63 -0.78
C TRP A 192 -4.50 -13.18 0.10
N TYR A 193 -3.82 -12.31 0.84
CA TYR A 193 -2.75 -12.74 1.74
C TYR A 193 -3.25 -13.52 2.95
N ALA A 194 -4.43 -13.19 3.48
CA ALA A 194 -5.06 -13.97 4.54
C ALA A 194 -5.36 -15.41 4.07
N LEU A 195 -5.96 -15.56 2.88
CA LEU A 195 -6.16 -16.86 2.24
C LEU A 195 -4.84 -17.61 2.07
N MET A 196 -3.79 -16.90 1.61
CA MET A 196 -2.49 -17.53 1.41
C MET A 196 -1.86 -18.04 2.70
N ASP A 197 -1.94 -17.27 3.78
CA ASP A 197 -1.41 -17.71 5.08
C ASP A 197 -2.19 -18.91 5.62
N SER A 198 -3.51 -19.01 5.36
CA SER A 198 -4.31 -20.15 5.82
C SER A 198 -4.08 -21.41 4.97
N VAL A 199 -3.91 -21.26 3.66
CA VAL A 199 -3.77 -22.38 2.71
C VAL A 199 -2.33 -22.91 2.63
N ASN A 200 -1.31 -22.06 2.84
CA ASN A 200 0.09 -22.43 2.57
C ASN A 200 0.62 -23.63 3.38
N PRO A 201 0.33 -23.78 4.70
CA PRO A 201 0.81 -24.95 5.46
C PRO A 201 0.27 -26.29 4.90
N GLU A 202 -1.01 -26.32 4.54
CA GLU A 202 -1.65 -27.51 3.99
C GLU A 202 -1.15 -27.81 2.57
N LEU A 203 -0.92 -26.78 1.74
CA LEU A 203 -0.30 -26.95 0.42
C LEU A 203 1.11 -27.52 0.46
N GLN A 204 1.91 -27.11 1.45
CA GLN A 204 3.27 -27.64 1.63
C GLN A 204 3.22 -29.14 1.96
N THR A 205 2.31 -29.54 2.84
CA THR A 205 2.05 -30.96 3.14
C THR A 205 1.58 -31.73 1.90
N TRP A 206 0.64 -31.17 1.15
CA TRP A 206 0.12 -31.82 -0.07
C TRP A 206 1.21 -31.98 -1.14
N LEU A 207 2.05 -30.95 -1.35
CA LEU A 207 3.17 -30.98 -2.30
C LEU A 207 4.24 -32.01 -1.94
N ALA A 208 4.51 -32.22 -0.65
CA ALA A 208 5.44 -33.24 -0.20
C ALA A 208 4.95 -34.66 -0.56
N ALA A 209 3.62 -34.89 -0.50
CA ALA A 209 3.00 -36.15 -0.88
C ALA A 209 2.78 -36.30 -2.40
N HIS A 210 2.70 -35.19 -3.13
CA HIS A 210 2.44 -35.17 -4.58
C HIS A 210 3.52 -34.36 -5.32
N PRO A 211 4.76 -34.86 -5.45
CA PRO A 211 5.83 -34.12 -6.09
C PRO A 211 5.46 -33.73 -7.53
N GLY A 212 5.73 -32.49 -7.91
CA GLY A 212 5.38 -31.99 -9.23
C GLY A 212 5.19 -30.48 -9.30
N ARG A 213 4.76 -30.02 -10.47
CA ARG A 213 4.51 -28.61 -10.75
C ARG A 213 3.04 -28.42 -11.09
N TYR A 214 2.35 -27.60 -10.30
CA TYR A 214 0.92 -27.41 -10.40
C TYR A 214 0.56 -25.93 -10.42
N VAL A 215 -0.54 -25.62 -11.09
CA VAL A 215 -1.20 -24.33 -11.02
C VAL A 215 -2.68 -24.51 -10.70
N LEU A 216 -3.11 -23.90 -9.61
CA LEU A 216 -4.51 -23.74 -9.26
C LEU A 216 -5.01 -22.41 -9.78
N ARG A 217 -5.79 -22.44 -10.85
CA ARG A 217 -6.48 -21.28 -11.39
C ARG A 217 -7.84 -21.14 -10.70
N MET A 218 -8.13 -19.93 -10.25
CA MET A 218 -9.34 -19.60 -9.52
C MET A 218 -10.03 -18.42 -10.19
N THR A 219 -11.29 -18.64 -10.59
CA THR A 219 -12.18 -17.57 -11.04
C THR A 219 -13.13 -17.27 -9.90
N LEU A 220 -13.14 -16.02 -9.43
CA LEU A 220 -13.95 -15.55 -8.30
C LEU A 220 -14.94 -14.49 -8.82
N PRO A 221 -16.17 -14.87 -9.24
CA PRO A 221 -17.13 -13.94 -9.83
C PRO A 221 -17.45 -12.73 -8.94
N GLU A 222 -17.61 -12.96 -7.64
CA GLU A 222 -17.84 -11.89 -6.65
C GLU A 222 -16.56 -11.35 -6.00
N GLY A 223 -15.39 -11.76 -6.50
CA GLY A 223 -14.10 -11.41 -5.91
C GLY A 223 -13.83 -12.07 -4.55
N LEU A 224 -12.87 -11.53 -3.82
CA LEU A 224 -12.43 -11.98 -2.50
C LEU A 224 -12.45 -10.80 -1.52
N ALA A 225 -13.60 -10.61 -0.88
CA ALA A 225 -13.82 -9.58 0.11
C ALA A 225 -14.34 -10.19 1.42
N GLY A 226 -13.63 -9.96 2.51
CA GLY A 226 -14.01 -10.37 3.86
C GLY A 226 -13.43 -11.73 4.28
N PRO A 227 -13.36 -11.98 5.60
CA PRO A 227 -12.79 -13.20 6.16
C PRO A 227 -13.61 -14.46 5.84
N ASP A 228 -14.94 -14.35 5.77
CA ASP A 228 -15.83 -15.50 5.55
C ASP A 228 -15.63 -16.11 4.15
N LYS A 229 -15.53 -15.26 3.11
CA LYS A 229 -15.25 -15.71 1.74
C LYS A 229 -13.88 -16.39 1.62
N ALA A 230 -12.88 -15.90 2.36
CA ALA A 230 -11.55 -16.52 2.38
C ALA A 230 -11.55 -17.89 3.08
N ALA A 231 -12.26 -18.01 4.21
CA ALA A 231 -12.39 -19.27 4.93
C ALA A 231 -13.17 -20.33 4.12
N GLU A 232 -14.24 -19.92 3.44
CA GLU A 232 -14.99 -20.78 2.51
C GLU A 232 -14.08 -21.25 1.37
N LEU A 233 -13.39 -20.33 0.71
CA LEU A 233 -12.49 -20.65 -0.40
C LEU A 233 -11.36 -21.60 0.03
N GLN A 234 -10.74 -21.37 1.21
CA GLN A 234 -9.78 -22.32 1.78
C GLN A 234 -10.38 -23.72 1.89
N ARG A 235 -11.54 -23.86 2.53
CA ARG A 235 -12.19 -25.16 2.75
C ARG A 235 -12.44 -25.89 1.43
N ARG A 236 -12.89 -25.18 0.41
CA ARG A 236 -13.15 -25.73 -0.93
C ARG A 236 -11.86 -26.19 -1.61
N ILE A 237 -10.79 -25.39 -1.56
CA ILE A 237 -9.49 -25.79 -2.12
C ILE A 237 -9.00 -27.07 -1.43
N MET A 238 -9.05 -27.13 -0.10
CA MET A 238 -8.56 -28.29 0.66
C MET A 238 -9.40 -29.54 0.40
N ALA A 239 -10.73 -29.41 0.33
CA ALA A 239 -11.62 -30.51 -0.02
C ALA A 239 -11.36 -31.04 -1.45
N MET A 240 -11.12 -30.14 -2.41
CA MET A 240 -10.77 -30.52 -3.79
C MET A 240 -9.45 -31.29 -3.85
N LEU A 241 -8.41 -30.79 -3.17
CA LEU A 241 -7.08 -31.43 -3.15
C LEU A 241 -7.10 -32.78 -2.41
N ALA A 242 -7.82 -32.88 -1.30
CA ALA A 242 -7.95 -34.12 -0.52
C ALA A 242 -8.72 -35.21 -1.29
N ALA A 243 -9.70 -34.82 -2.12
CA ALA A 243 -10.42 -35.73 -2.99
C ALA A 243 -9.70 -36.00 -4.33
N GLU A 244 -8.46 -35.51 -4.49
CA GLU A 244 -7.66 -35.61 -5.72
C GLU A 244 -8.38 -35.12 -6.99
N LYS A 245 -9.32 -34.19 -6.82
CA LYS A 245 -10.07 -33.61 -7.93
C LYS A 245 -9.23 -32.58 -8.68
N ARG A 246 -9.33 -32.60 -10.01
CA ARG A 246 -8.69 -31.58 -10.86
C ARG A 246 -9.53 -30.32 -11.06
N GLN A 247 -10.79 -30.35 -10.69
CA GLN A 247 -11.71 -29.24 -10.86
C GLN A 247 -12.80 -29.27 -9.81
N ASP A 248 -13.26 -28.09 -9.42
CA ASP A 248 -14.38 -27.87 -8.53
C ASP A 248 -15.07 -26.56 -8.91
N SER A 249 -16.40 -26.53 -8.92
CA SER A 249 -17.17 -25.39 -9.44
C SER A 249 -18.39 -25.12 -8.57
N SER A 250 -18.60 -23.85 -8.23
CA SER A 250 -19.84 -23.30 -7.67
C SER A 250 -20.15 -21.96 -8.29
N ALA A 251 -21.28 -21.36 -7.90
CA ALA A 251 -21.62 -19.99 -8.25
C ALA A 251 -20.56 -18.98 -7.76
N ASP A 252 -19.90 -19.26 -6.64
CA ASP A 252 -18.99 -18.32 -5.98
C ASP A 252 -17.52 -18.49 -6.40
N ALA A 253 -17.13 -19.67 -6.87
CA ALA A 253 -15.78 -19.91 -7.35
C ALA A 253 -15.67 -21.12 -8.28
N VAL A 254 -14.88 -20.96 -9.34
CA VAL A 254 -14.45 -22.03 -10.24
C VAL A 254 -12.96 -22.28 -10.03
N LEU A 255 -12.61 -23.51 -9.62
CA LEU A 255 -11.26 -23.98 -9.32
C LEU A 255 -10.82 -24.99 -10.37
N LYS A 256 -9.63 -24.80 -10.92
CA LYS A 256 -9.02 -25.74 -11.87
C LYS A 256 -7.55 -25.96 -11.54
N LEU A 257 -7.20 -27.22 -11.28
CA LEU A 257 -5.83 -27.66 -11.03
C LEU A 257 -5.24 -28.24 -12.33
N ASP A 258 -4.27 -27.53 -12.89
CA ASP A 258 -3.56 -27.93 -14.10
C ASP A 258 -2.08 -28.20 -13.78
N PRO A 259 -1.40 -29.07 -14.56
CA PRO A 259 0.05 -29.12 -14.56
C PRO A 259 0.62 -27.75 -14.95
N LEU A 260 1.61 -27.26 -14.19
CA LEU A 260 2.30 -26.03 -14.52
C LEU A 260 3.35 -26.31 -15.61
N VAL A 261 2.98 -26.03 -16.85
CA VAL A 261 3.87 -26.07 -18.01
C VAL A 261 4.41 -24.66 -18.26
N LEU A 262 5.72 -24.47 -18.06
CA LEU A 262 6.40 -23.22 -18.38
C LEU A 262 7.11 -23.38 -19.73
N ALA A 263 6.55 -22.79 -20.79
CA ALA A 263 7.20 -22.76 -22.11
C ALA A 263 8.38 -21.78 -22.11
N GLY A 264 9.50 -22.15 -22.75
CA GLY A 264 10.62 -21.24 -23.03
C GLY A 264 11.86 -21.37 -22.13
N ALA A 265 13.03 -21.17 -22.74
CA ALA A 265 14.36 -21.31 -22.13
C ALA A 265 14.66 -20.23 -21.08
N GLN A 266 15.01 -20.69 -19.87
CA GLN A 266 15.83 -20.16 -18.75
C GLN A 266 16.13 -18.66 -18.50
N ALA A 267 15.70 -17.69 -19.31
CA ALA A 267 16.10 -16.28 -19.14
C ALA A 267 15.22 -15.48 -18.15
N ASP A 268 13.91 -15.71 -18.12
CA ASP A 268 12.99 -14.91 -17.28
C ASP A 268 12.71 -15.56 -15.90
N PRO A 269 12.76 -14.78 -14.80
CA PRO A 269 12.32 -15.23 -13.48
C PRO A 269 10.87 -15.73 -13.52
N LEU A 270 10.58 -16.82 -12.79
CA LEU A 270 9.24 -17.45 -12.72
C LEU A 270 8.08 -16.43 -12.53
N PRO A 271 8.19 -15.39 -11.67
CA PRO A 271 7.13 -14.40 -11.52
C PRO A 271 6.81 -13.61 -12.79
N GLY A 272 7.81 -13.31 -13.63
CA GLY A 272 7.62 -12.61 -14.90
C GLY A 272 6.83 -13.46 -15.89
N ARG A 273 7.18 -14.74 -16.01
CA ARG A 273 6.49 -15.71 -16.87
C ARG A 273 5.05 -15.94 -16.44
N LEU A 274 4.79 -16.07 -15.14
CA LEU A 274 3.43 -16.22 -14.64
C LEU A 274 2.57 -14.98 -14.96
N ARG A 275 3.12 -13.76 -14.87
CA ARG A 275 2.37 -12.55 -15.26
C ARG A 275 2.11 -12.46 -16.76
N GLN A 276 3.04 -12.93 -17.60
CA GLN A 276 2.79 -13.03 -19.04
C GLN A 276 1.66 -14.03 -19.36
N GLN A 277 1.62 -15.16 -18.64
CA GLN A 277 0.64 -16.22 -18.86
C GLN A 277 -0.75 -15.91 -18.30
N PHE A 278 -0.83 -15.30 -17.12
CA PHE A 278 -2.09 -15.08 -16.40
C PHE A 278 -2.59 -13.62 -16.44
N GLY A 279 -1.79 -12.73 -17.02
CA GLY A 279 -2.10 -11.31 -17.13
C GLY A 279 -1.66 -10.50 -15.90
N PRO A 280 -1.57 -9.16 -16.04
CA PRO A 280 -1.11 -8.27 -14.98
C PRO A 280 -2.09 -8.17 -13.80
N GLU A 281 -3.37 -8.47 -14.02
CA GLU A 281 -4.41 -8.43 -12.98
C GLU A 281 -4.55 -9.75 -12.19
N ALA A 282 -3.76 -10.77 -12.53
CA ALA A 282 -3.76 -12.02 -11.75
C ALA A 282 -3.08 -11.84 -10.40
N HIS A 283 -3.78 -12.22 -9.34
CA HIS A 283 -3.20 -12.35 -8.01
C HIS A 283 -2.45 -13.68 -7.95
N LEU A 284 -1.12 -13.59 -7.95
CA LEU A 284 -0.24 -14.76 -7.99
C LEU A 284 0.38 -15.01 -6.62
N ALA A 285 0.39 -16.27 -6.21
CA ALA A 285 1.19 -16.77 -5.11
C ALA A 285 1.90 -18.05 -5.53
N VAL A 286 3.16 -18.19 -5.11
CA VAL A 286 3.98 -19.35 -5.44
C VAL A 286 4.49 -19.94 -4.15
N THR A 287 4.29 -21.24 -3.98
CA THR A 287 4.88 -22.02 -2.91
C THR A 287 5.67 -23.17 -3.52
N GLY A 288 6.76 -23.56 -2.88
CA GLY A 288 7.65 -24.58 -3.41
C GLY A 288 8.28 -25.40 -2.28
N ASP A 289 8.65 -26.62 -2.61
CA ASP A 289 9.40 -27.50 -1.72
C ASP A 289 10.81 -26.90 -1.46
N PRO A 290 11.31 -26.89 -0.21
CA PRO A 290 12.68 -26.54 0.12
C PRO A 290 13.77 -27.21 -0.75
N ALA A 291 13.55 -28.45 -1.22
CA ALA A 291 14.48 -29.16 -2.10
C ALA A 291 14.39 -28.71 -3.59
N GLY A 292 13.48 -27.79 -3.91
CA GLY A 292 13.38 -27.11 -5.21
C GLY A 292 12.74 -27.92 -6.35
N GLY A 293 12.29 -29.16 -6.08
CA GLY A 293 11.71 -30.05 -7.09
C GLY A 293 10.25 -29.76 -7.43
N SER A 294 9.47 -29.31 -6.44
CA SER A 294 8.02 -29.14 -6.54
C SER A 294 7.58 -27.69 -6.41
N VAL A 295 6.58 -27.28 -7.21
CA VAL A 295 6.06 -25.91 -7.25
C VAL A 295 4.55 -25.93 -7.34
N PHE A 296 3.87 -25.10 -6.55
CA PHE A 296 2.44 -24.85 -6.66
C PHE A 296 2.19 -23.35 -6.82
N VAL A 297 1.44 -22.99 -7.85
CA VAL A 297 1.04 -21.62 -8.14
C VAL A 297 -0.45 -21.46 -7.91
N LEU A 298 -0.86 -20.48 -7.10
CA LEU A 298 -2.25 -20.03 -7.05
C LEU A 298 -2.39 -18.77 -7.90
N ALA A 299 -3.37 -18.77 -8.79
CA ALA A 299 -3.70 -17.64 -9.65
C ALA A 299 -5.19 -17.32 -9.49
N ALA A 300 -5.50 -16.19 -8.86
CA ALA A 300 -6.87 -15.69 -8.74
C ALA A 300 -7.13 -14.51 -9.66
N ARG A 301 -8.33 -14.49 -10.23
CA ARG A 301 -8.88 -13.35 -10.96
C ARG A 301 -10.36 -13.19 -10.66
N ALA A 302 -10.83 -11.95 -10.71
CA ALA A 302 -12.25 -11.65 -10.64
C ALA A 302 -12.80 -11.35 -12.02
N GLY A 303 -13.96 -11.95 -12.34
CA GLY A 303 -14.62 -11.82 -13.64
C GLY A 303 -13.95 -12.64 -14.77
N GLN A 304 -14.80 -13.27 -15.59
CA GLN A 304 -14.52 -14.18 -16.73
C GLN A 304 -13.98 -15.58 -16.38
N GLU A 305 -14.61 -16.62 -16.93
CA GLU A 305 -14.16 -18.03 -16.89
C GLU A 305 -12.88 -18.25 -17.69
N ASN A 306 -12.00 -19.15 -17.23
CA ASN A 306 -10.74 -19.46 -17.90
C ASN A 306 -11.00 -20.05 -19.28
N SER A 307 -10.81 -19.24 -20.33
CA SER A 307 -10.64 -19.70 -21.71
C SER A 307 -9.31 -20.44 -21.87
#